data_AF-A0AAV8Y2W8-F1
#
_entry.id   AF-A0AAV8Y2W8-F1
#
_cell.length_a   1.000
_cell.length_b   1.000
_cell.length_c   1.000
_cell.angle_alpha   90.00
_cell.angle_beta   90.00
_cell.angle_gamma   90.00
#
_symmetry.space_group_name_H-M   'P 1'
#
loop_
_entity.id
_entity.type
_entity.pdbx_description
1 polymer ?
#
loop_
_entity_poly.entity_id
_entity_poly.type
_entity_poly.pdbx_seq_one_letter_code
_entity_poly.pdbx_strand_id
1 'polypeptide(L)'
;MQEGILRPHSNNMPNTRIRNIIGPVFHVAVCMHHIYTIFYSNKEKDFSKATDQRVVLLEQFAPLFFTSWNMIIQTIYFLLAMFYDILHIFSLSKGLEEKLMLYKGYIFTSLVFPCSMFVSTMFWGVYSINRDWVLPESFDEFVPDWLNHCLHTNIVVVLVIEVLIVNQLLPTFKSAFIGLSVLSESITPLRSSQYY
;
A
#
# COMPACT_ATOMS: atom_id res chain seq x y z
N MET A 1 -19.52 -29.88 -31.97
CA MET A 1 -18.05 -29.89 -32.11
C MET A 1 -17.59 -28.45 -32.04
N GLN A 2 -17.20 -27.97 -30.86
CA GLN A 2 -16.27 -26.84 -30.63
C GLN A 2 -15.96 -26.76 -29.13
N GLU A 3 -14.88 -27.44 -28.80
CA GLU A 3 -13.85 -27.15 -27.79
C GLU A 3 -14.29 -26.48 -26.48
N GLY A 4 -14.39 -27.33 -25.45
CA GLY A 4 -14.18 -26.92 -24.08
C GLY A 4 -12.77 -26.36 -23.93
N ILE A 5 -12.70 -25.05 -23.69
CA ILE A 5 -11.52 -24.39 -23.14
C ILE A 5 -11.33 -24.96 -21.73
N LEU A 6 -10.45 -25.95 -21.65
CA LEU A 6 -9.93 -26.52 -20.42
C LEU A 6 -9.32 -25.38 -19.60
N ARG A 7 -10.07 -24.85 -18.63
CA ARG A 7 -9.45 -24.23 -17.46
C ARG A 7 -8.68 -25.36 -16.77
N PRO A 8 -7.35 -25.27 -16.61
CA PRO A 8 -6.66 -26.27 -15.83
C PRO A 8 -7.21 -26.19 -14.41
N HIS A 9 -7.82 -27.28 -13.95
CA HIS A 9 -8.22 -27.46 -12.57
C HIS A 9 -6.92 -27.57 -11.73
N SER A 10 -6.29 -26.43 -11.45
CA SER A 10 -4.93 -26.31 -10.92
C SER A 10 -4.86 -26.38 -9.39
N ASN A 11 -5.78 -27.11 -8.76
CA ASN A 11 -5.89 -27.18 -7.30
C ASN A 11 -4.82 -28.05 -6.63
N ASN A 12 -3.95 -28.72 -7.38
CA ASN A 12 -3.02 -29.74 -6.85
C ASN A 12 -1.52 -29.48 -7.11
N MET A 13 -1.08 -28.27 -7.44
CA MET A 13 0.36 -27.97 -7.42
C MET A 13 0.81 -27.61 -5.99
N PRO A 14 1.95 -28.11 -5.48
CA PRO A 14 2.43 -27.82 -4.12
C PRO A 14 2.56 -26.31 -3.84
N ASN A 15 2.90 -25.53 -4.87
CA ASN A 15 2.99 -24.07 -4.79
C ASN A 15 1.63 -23.40 -4.52
N THR A 16 0.52 -23.95 -5.04
CA THR A 16 -0.83 -23.43 -4.82
C THR A 16 -1.27 -23.65 -3.37
N ARG A 17 -0.92 -24.80 -2.78
CA ARG A 17 -1.30 -25.15 -1.40
C ARG A 17 -0.54 -24.32 -0.36
N ILE A 18 0.75 -24.08 -0.59
CA ILE A 18 1.59 -23.23 0.26
C ILE A 18 1.05 -21.78 0.25
N ARG A 19 0.74 -21.24 -0.93
CA ARG A 19 0.16 -19.89 -1.07
C ARG A 19 -1.18 -19.75 -0.33
N ASN A 20 -2.04 -20.76 -0.43
CA ASN A 20 -3.35 -20.76 0.24
C ASN A 20 -3.25 -20.78 1.77
N ILE A 21 -2.07 -21.02 2.34
CA ILE A 21 -1.81 -20.91 3.79
C ILE A 21 -1.02 -19.62 4.10
N ILE A 22 0.02 -19.31 3.32
CA ILE A 22 0.88 -18.15 3.56
C ILE A 22 0.12 -16.83 3.37
N GLY A 23 -0.70 -16.71 2.33
CA GLY A 23 -1.46 -15.48 2.03
C GLY A 23 -2.37 -15.06 3.19
N PRO A 24 -3.28 -15.94 3.66
CA PRO A 24 -4.16 -15.63 4.78
C PRO A 24 -3.43 -15.25 6.06
N VAL A 25 -2.37 -16.00 6.42
CA VAL A 25 -1.55 -15.69 7.60
C VAL A 25 -0.88 -14.32 7.46
N PHE A 26 -0.34 -14.03 6.27
CA PHE A 26 0.27 -12.75 5.95
C PHE A 26 -0.74 -11.59 6.05
N HIS A 27 -1.91 -11.70 5.42
CA HIS A 27 -2.93 -10.65 5.47
C HIS A 27 -3.40 -10.37 6.90
N VAL A 28 -3.63 -11.42 7.72
CA VAL A 28 -3.98 -11.25 9.14
C VAL A 28 -2.86 -10.54 9.91
N ALA A 29 -1.60 -10.94 9.70
CA ALA A 29 -0.45 -10.29 10.33
C ALA A 29 -0.33 -8.80 9.94
N VAL A 30 -0.53 -8.48 8.66
CA VAL A 30 -0.50 -7.11 8.16
C VAL A 30 -1.65 -6.29 8.71
N CYS A 31 -2.87 -6.84 8.77
CA CYS A 31 -4.01 -6.18 9.39
C CYS A 31 -3.73 -5.84 10.86
N MET A 32 -3.19 -6.79 11.64
CA MET A 32 -2.80 -6.54 13.03
C MET A 32 -1.72 -5.46 13.12
N HIS A 33 -0.69 -5.52 12.26
CA HIS A 33 0.38 -4.52 12.20
C HIS A 33 -0.16 -3.11 11.89
N HIS A 34 -1.03 -2.97 10.88
CA HIS A 34 -1.61 -1.67 10.52
C HIS A 34 -2.54 -1.13 11.61
N ILE A 35 -3.40 -1.96 12.19
CA ILE A 35 -4.28 -1.56 13.30
C ILE A 35 -3.44 -1.08 14.49
N TYR A 36 -2.38 -1.81 14.84
CA TYR A 36 -1.48 -1.42 15.92
C TYR A 36 -0.73 -0.12 15.60
N THR A 37 -0.25 0.04 14.37
CA THR A 37 0.43 1.27 13.91
C THR A 37 -0.49 2.47 14.01
N ILE A 38 -1.73 2.36 13.52
CA ILE A 38 -2.74 3.43 13.62
C ILE A 38 -3.06 3.73 15.08
N PHE A 39 -3.31 2.70 15.90
CA PHE A 39 -3.58 2.86 17.32
C PHE A 39 -2.45 3.61 18.04
N TYR A 40 -1.20 3.16 17.85
CA TYR A 40 -0.06 3.78 18.50
C TYR A 40 0.19 5.21 18.00
N SER A 41 0.05 5.44 16.69
CA SER A 41 0.18 6.77 16.09
C SER A 41 -0.81 7.77 16.68
N ASN A 42 -2.02 7.34 17.03
CA ASN A 42 -3.07 8.20 17.61
C ASN A 42 -3.10 8.18 19.14
N LYS A 43 -2.19 7.43 19.79
CA LYS A 43 -2.06 7.45 21.23
C LYS A 43 -1.60 8.84 21.65
N GLU A 44 -2.23 9.37 22.71
CA GLU A 44 -1.85 10.65 23.31
C GLU A 44 -0.37 10.64 23.70
N LYS A 45 0.33 11.69 23.30
CA LYS A 45 1.74 11.93 23.61
C LYS A 45 1.83 13.22 24.41
N ASP A 46 2.68 13.22 25.43
CA ASP A 46 2.90 14.40 26.25
C ASP A 46 3.87 15.36 25.55
N PHE A 47 3.32 16.39 24.90
CA PHE A 47 4.10 17.46 24.27
C PHE A 47 4.33 18.66 25.20
N SER A 48 4.05 18.56 26.51
CA SER A 48 4.28 19.67 27.45
C SER A 48 5.74 20.14 27.51
N LYS A 49 6.67 19.25 27.14
CA LYS A 49 8.11 19.51 27.07
C LYS A 49 8.60 19.88 25.66
N ALA A 50 7.73 19.93 24.66
CA ALA A 50 8.12 20.25 23.29
C ALA A 50 8.61 21.70 23.20
N THR A 51 9.92 21.87 22.97
CA THR A 51 10.54 23.19 22.79
C THR A 51 10.36 23.74 21.39
N ASP A 52 10.14 22.86 20.41
CA ASP A 52 9.93 23.22 19.01
C ASP A 52 8.45 23.15 18.65
N GLN A 53 7.88 24.30 18.26
CA GLN A 53 6.48 24.40 17.86
C GLN A 53 6.13 23.53 16.65
N ARG A 54 7.11 23.19 15.79
CA ARG A 54 6.92 22.28 14.66
C ARG A 54 6.47 20.90 15.10
N VAL A 55 6.94 20.42 16.26
CA VAL A 55 6.56 19.10 16.81
C VAL A 55 5.06 19.06 17.12
N VAL A 56 4.54 20.09 17.77
CA VAL A 56 3.11 20.20 18.10
C VAL A 56 2.26 20.30 16.85
N LEU A 57 2.71 21.09 15.86
CA LEU A 57 2.01 21.24 14.58
C LEU A 57 2.00 19.92 13.79
N LEU A 58 3.12 19.19 13.75
CA LEU A 58 3.21 17.90 13.07
C LEU A 58 2.23 16.90 13.64
N GLU A 59 2.13 16.79 14.97
CA GLU A 59 1.12 15.92 15.60
C GLU A 59 -0.29 16.39 15.30
N GLN A 60 -0.58 17.68 15.48
CA GLN A 60 -1.92 18.25 15.30
C GLN A 60 -2.45 18.00 13.88
N PHE A 61 -1.58 18.13 12.87
CA PHE A 61 -1.94 17.94 11.46
C PHE A 61 -1.66 16.52 10.95
N ALA A 62 -1.12 15.62 11.78
CA ALA A 62 -0.82 14.24 11.37
C ALA A 62 -1.98 13.53 10.67
N PRO A 63 -3.26 13.64 11.10
CA PRO A 63 -4.38 13.01 10.40
C PRO A 63 -4.62 13.54 8.98
N LEU A 64 -4.15 14.75 8.67
CA LEU A 64 -4.30 15.36 7.34
C LEU A 64 -3.18 14.96 6.37
N PHE A 65 -2.06 14.42 6.89
CA PHE A 65 -0.95 14.02 6.04
C PHE A 65 -1.32 12.84 5.14
N PHE A 66 -0.79 12.88 3.92
CA PHE A 66 -1.02 11.82 2.94
C PHE A 66 -0.52 10.46 3.43
N THR A 67 0.52 10.42 4.29
CA THR A 67 0.98 9.20 4.98
C THR A 67 -0.15 8.52 5.77
N SER A 68 -0.95 9.29 6.50
CA SER A 68 -2.07 8.78 7.31
C SER A 68 -3.18 8.22 6.42
N TRP A 69 -3.53 8.94 5.36
CA TRP A 69 -4.50 8.47 4.35
C TRP A 69 -4.01 7.20 3.64
N ASN A 70 -2.73 7.13 3.29
CA ASN A 70 -2.14 5.95 2.68
C ASN A 70 -2.17 4.74 3.63
N MET A 71 -1.96 4.94 4.93
CA MET A 71 -2.08 3.88 5.93
C MET A 71 -3.53 3.37 6.03
N ILE A 72 -4.53 4.26 5.97
CA ILE A 72 -5.96 3.89 5.93
C ILE A 72 -6.28 3.09 4.66
N ILE A 73 -5.87 3.57 3.49
CA ILE A 73 -6.11 2.91 2.20
C ILE A 73 -5.50 1.50 2.18
N GLN A 74 -4.27 1.34 2.64
CA GLN A 74 -3.63 0.03 2.78
C GLN A 74 -4.38 -0.88 3.76
N THR A 75 -4.80 -0.34 4.90
CA THR A 75 -5.56 -1.12 5.89
C THR A 75 -6.86 -1.65 5.29
N ILE A 76 -7.60 -0.80 4.56
CA ILE A 76 -8.82 -1.21 3.86
C ILE A 76 -8.49 -2.31 2.84
N TYR A 77 -7.42 -2.16 2.05
CA TYR A 77 -7.01 -3.19 1.10
C TYR A 77 -6.73 -4.54 1.77
N PHE A 78 -5.92 -4.56 2.82
CA PHE A 78 -5.56 -5.81 3.49
C PHE A 78 -6.74 -6.46 4.23
N LEU A 79 -7.69 -5.66 4.72
CA LEU A 79 -8.96 -6.17 5.24
C LEU A 79 -9.80 -6.83 4.13
N LEU A 80 -9.85 -6.23 2.93
CA LEU A 80 -10.51 -6.83 1.77
C LEU A 80 -9.81 -8.12 1.32
N ALA A 81 -8.47 -8.15 1.35
CA ALA A 81 -7.68 -9.34 1.03
C ALA A 81 -7.91 -10.47 2.05
N MET A 82 -7.93 -10.16 3.34
CA MET A 82 -8.28 -11.09 4.41
C MET A 82 -9.72 -11.61 4.25
N PHE A 83 -10.67 -10.75 3.90
CA PHE A 83 -12.06 -11.17 3.67
C PHE A 83 -12.18 -12.06 2.43
N TYR A 84 -11.43 -11.77 1.37
CA TYR A 84 -11.32 -12.64 0.20
C TYR A 84 -10.83 -14.04 0.57
N ASP A 85 -9.81 -14.14 1.41
CA ASP A 85 -9.29 -15.44 1.85
C ASP A 85 -10.32 -16.23 2.68
N ILE A 86 -11.07 -15.56 3.56
CA ILE A 86 -12.15 -16.19 4.32
C ILE A 86 -13.19 -16.78 3.37
N LEU A 87 -13.64 -16.01 2.36
CA LEU A 87 -14.60 -16.50 1.37
C LEU A 87 -14.06 -17.72 0.61
N HIS A 88 -12.78 -17.69 0.22
CA HIS A 88 -12.11 -18.75 -0.52
C HIS A 88 -11.93 -20.03 0.32
N ILE A 89 -11.39 -19.91 1.53
CA ILE A 89 -11.10 -21.05 2.44
C ILE A 89 -12.39 -21.77 2.82
N PHE A 90 -13.42 -21.02 3.19
CA PHE A 90 -14.68 -21.60 3.66
C PHE A 90 -15.69 -21.82 2.53
N SER A 91 -15.32 -21.52 1.27
CA SER A 91 -16.17 -21.68 0.09
C SER A 91 -17.57 -21.06 0.23
N LEU A 92 -17.65 -19.89 0.89
CA LEU A 92 -18.93 -19.33 1.36
C LEU A 92 -19.78 -18.73 0.23
N SER A 93 -19.15 -18.08 -0.75
CA SER A 93 -19.87 -17.43 -1.86
C SER A 93 -18.95 -17.14 -3.05
N LYS A 94 -19.07 -17.94 -4.12
CA LYS A 94 -18.26 -17.77 -5.34
C LYS A 94 -18.49 -16.43 -6.03
N GLY A 95 -19.74 -15.96 -6.10
CA GLY A 95 -20.07 -14.69 -6.76
C GLY A 95 -19.52 -13.47 -6.01
N LEU A 96 -19.44 -13.53 -4.68
CA LEU A 96 -18.83 -12.46 -3.88
C LEU A 96 -17.31 -12.52 -3.96
N GLU A 97 -16.72 -13.73 -3.93
CA GLU A 97 -15.29 -13.97 -4.10
C GLU A 97 -14.77 -13.36 -5.43
N GLU A 98 -15.44 -13.64 -6.54
CA GLU A 98 -15.06 -13.11 -7.87
C GLU A 98 -15.13 -11.59 -7.92
N LYS A 99 -16.19 -10.98 -7.38
CA LYS A 99 -16.32 -9.52 -7.30
C LYS A 99 -15.21 -8.91 -6.46
N LEU A 100 -14.96 -9.47 -5.27
CA LEU A 100 -13.96 -8.96 -4.35
C LEU A 100 -12.55 -9.07 -4.91
N MET A 101 -12.26 -10.14 -5.66
CA MET A 101 -11.00 -10.30 -6.41
C MET A 101 -10.78 -9.14 -7.39
N LEU A 102 -11.81 -8.73 -8.13
CA LEU A 102 -11.73 -7.60 -9.06
C LEU A 102 -11.55 -6.26 -8.34
N TYR A 103 -12.37 -6.01 -7.30
CA TYR A 103 -12.30 -4.76 -6.54
C TYR A 103 -10.96 -4.59 -5.83
N LYS A 104 -10.45 -5.63 -5.15
CA LYS A 104 -9.16 -5.54 -4.48
C LYS A 104 -8.04 -5.31 -5.49
N GLY A 105 -8.07 -5.98 -6.65
CA GLY A 105 -7.07 -5.79 -7.71
C GLY A 105 -7.06 -4.36 -8.26
N TYR A 106 -8.23 -3.75 -8.45
CA TYR A 106 -8.36 -2.35 -8.85
C TYR A 106 -7.83 -1.39 -7.77
N ILE A 107 -8.26 -1.55 -6.51
CA ILE A 107 -7.81 -0.73 -5.38
C ILE A 107 -6.29 -0.83 -5.22
N PHE A 108 -5.73 -2.04 -5.34
CA PHE A 108 -4.30 -2.28 -5.25
C PHE A 108 -3.53 -1.48 -6.31
N THR A 109 -3.92 -1.66 -7.58
CA THR A 109 -3.18 -1.11 -8.72
C THR A 109 -3.35 0.41 -8.83
N SER A 110 -4.56 0.91 -8.59
CA SER A 110 -4.90 2.32 -8.81
C SER A 110 -4.58 3.22 -7.62
N LEU A 111 -4.57 2.69 -6.39
CA LEU A 111 -4.41 3.49 -5.18
C LEU A 111 -3.25 2.98 -4.32
N VAL A 112 -3.36 1.76 -3.79
CA VAL A 112 -2.47 1.27 -2.73
C VAL A 112 -1.00 1.30 -3.17
N PHE A 113 -0.71 0.73 -4.34
CA PHE A 113 0.64 0.65 -4.89
C PHE A 113 1.23 2.04 -5.21
N PRO A 114 0.62 2.88 -6.07
CA PRO A 114 1.19 4.19 -6.41
C PRO A 114 1.28 5.12 -5.20
N CYS A 115 0.28 5.16 -4.33
CA CYS A 115 0.30 6.02 -3.14
C CYS A 115 1.42 5.62 -2.17
N SER A 116 1.60 4.32 -1.91
CA SER A 116 2.63 3.86 -0.98
C SER A 116 4.04 4.09 -1.52
N MET A 117 4.25 3.86 -2.82
CA MET A 117 5.51 4.19 -3.47
C MET A 117 5.81 5.70 -3.38
N PHE A 118 4.81 6.55 -3.62
CA PHE A 118 4.96 7.99 -3.50
C PHE A 118 5.31 8.42 -2.07
N VAL A 119 4.54 7.97 -1.07
CA VAL A 119 4.76 8.30 0.35
C VAL A 119 6.17 7.92 0.78
N SER A 120 6.58 6.69 0.49
CA SER A 120 7.90 6.18 0.89
C SER A 120 9.04 6.94 0.19
N THR A 121 8.93 7.11 -1.14
CA THR A 121 9.97 7.76 -1.94
C THR A 121 10.11 9.22 -1.58
N MET A 122 9.01 9.95 -1.43
CA MET A 122 9.05 11.36 -1.07
C MET A 122 9.59 11.57 0.34
N PHE A 123 9.14 10.77 1.31
CA PHE A 123 9.61 10.88 2.68
C PHE A 123 11.11 10.63 2.76
N TRP A 124 11.59 9.46 2.31
CA TRP A 124 13.01 9.11 2.41
C TRP A 124 13.90 9.96 1.50
N GLY A 125 13.39 10.38 0.34
CA GLY A 125 14.08 11.30 -0.55
C GLY A 125 14.37 12.62 0.15
N VAL A 126 13.35 13.27 0.73
CA VAL A 126 13.54 14.52 1.47
C VAL A 126 14.35 14.30 2.74
N TYR A 127 14.05 13.25 3.50
CA TYR A 127 14.75 12.89 4.73
C TYR A 127 16.26 12.74 4.52
N SER A 128 16.68 12.13 3.40
CA SER A 128 18.09 11.92 3.06
C SER A 128 18.84 13.22 2.70
N ILE A 129 18.12 14.24 2.24
CA ILE A 129 18.68 15.56 1.93
C ILE A 129 18.76 16.40 3.20
N ASN A 130 17.62 16.56 3.87
CA ASN A 130 17.52 17.22 5.17
C ASN A 130 16.28 16.71 5.91
N ARG A 131 16.53 15.90 6.94
CA ARG A 131 15.51 15.35 7.84
C ARG A 131 14.58 16.41 8.43
N ASP A 132 15.11 17.57 8.82
CA ASP A 132 14.34 18.61 9.51
C ASP A 132 13.18 19.19 8.70
N TRP A 133 13.13 18.93 7.39
CA TRP A 133 12.04 19.37 6.51
C TRP A 133 10.79 18.49 6.62
N VAL A 134 10.94 17.25 7.06
CA VAL A 134 9.83 16.29 7.17
C VAL A 134 9.63 15.77 8.59
N LEU A 135 10.70 15.66 9.37
CA LEU A 135 10.67 15.09 10.72
C LEU A 135 11.81 15.70 11.56
N PRO A 136 11.60 16.86 12.23
CA PRO A 136 12.61 17.52 13.05
C PRO A 136 13.23 16.58 14.09
N GLU A 137 14.53 16.70 14.36
CA GLU A 137 15.21 15.83 15.35
C GLU A 137 14.57 15.88 16.74
N SER A 138 14.02 17.03 17.15
CA SER A 138 13.28 17.18 18.41
C SER A 138 12.00 16.34 18.49
N PHE A 139 11.52 15.80 17.36
CA PHE A 139 10.36 14.91 17.32
C PHE A 139 10.67 13.50 17.83
N ASP A 140 11.94 13.09 17.80
CA ASP A 140 12.39 11.74 18.18
C ASP A 140 12.21 11.45 19.68
N GLU A 141 12.10 12.49 20.51
CA GLU A 141 11.78 12.35 21.95
C GLU A 141 10.35 11.83 22.18
N PHE A 142 9.43 12.12 21.25
CA PHE A 142 8.00 11.84 21.39
C PHE A 142 7.55 10.63 20.59
N VAL A 143 8.22 10.34 19.48
CA VAL A 143 7.84 9.27 18.55
C VAL A 143 9.03 8.36 18.27
N PRO A 144 8.88 7.05 18.51
CA PRO A 144 9.97 6.12 18.29
C PRO A 144 10.20 5.83 16.79
N ASP A 145 11.46 5.57 16.43
CA ASP A 145 11.90 5.30 15.06
C ASP A 145 11.15 4.16 14.37
N TRP A 146 10.72 3.14 15.13
CA TRP A 146 9.98 2.03 14.55
C TRP A 146 8.64 2.49 13.96
N LEU A 147 8.00 3.52 14.54
CA LEU A 147 6.74 4.05 14.01
C LEU A 147 6.98 4.76 12.68
N ASN A 148 8.09 5.48 12.57
CA ASN A 148 8.53 6.09 11.32
C ASN A 148 8.71 5.02 10.22
N HIS A 149 9.37 3.90 10.53
CA HIS A 149 9.49 2.80 9.58
C HIS A 149 8.15 2.15 9.24
N CYS A 150 7.24 1.98 10.20
CA CYS A 150 5.88 1.47 9.95
C CYS A 150 5.13 2.34 8.94
N LEU A 151 5.25 3.67 9.05
CA LEU A 151 4.53 4.65 8.22
C LEU A 151 5.18 4.88 6.84
N HIS A 152 6.51 4.72 6.72
CA HIS A 152 7.26 5.16 5.54
C HIS A 152 8.09 4.08 4.84
N THR A 153 8.36 2.94 5.48
CA THR A 153 9.15 1.84 4.88
C THR A 153 8.32 0.58 4.74
N ASN A 154 7.73 0.11 5.85
CA ASN A 154 7.01 -1.15 5.91
C ASN A 154 5.83 -1.17 4.93
N ILE A 155 5.21 -0.01 4.69
CA ILE A 155 4.16 0.14 3.68
C ILE A 155 4.58 -0.37 2.30
N VAL A 156 5.82 -0.14 1.85
CA VAL A 156 6.29 -0.65 0.55
C VAL A 156 6.74 -2.10 0.67
N VAL A 157 7.42 -2.46 1.76
CA VAL A 157 7.88 -3.85 2.00
C VAL A 157 6.69 -4.83 2.00
N VAL A 158 5.63 -4.49 2.71
CA VAL A 158 4.39 -5.26 2.77
C VAL A 158 3.75 -5.40 1.38
N LEU A 159 3.75 -4.36 0.56
CA LEU A 159 3.21 -4.43 -0.80
C LEU A 159 4.08 -5.27 -1.75
N VAL A 160 5.40 -5.23 -1.58
CA VAL A 160 6.30 -6.11 -2.33
C VAL A 160 6.03 -7.57 -1.97
N ILE A 161 5.89 -7.88 -0.68
CA ILE A 161 5.54 -9.23 -0.23
C ILE A 161 4.16 -9.64 -0.77
N GLU A 162 3.17 -8.73 -0.73
CA GLU A 162 1.84 -8.95 -1.28
C GLU A 162 1.90 -9.29 -2.77
N VAL A 163 2.67 -8.54 -3.55
CA VAL A 163 2.89 -8.84 -4.97
C VAL A 163 3.51 -10.23 -5.16
N LEU A 164 4.50 -10.59 -4.34
CA LEU A 164 5.17 -11.89 -4.42
C LEU A 164 4.22 -13.04 -4.06
N ILE A 165 3.26 -12.81 -3.16
CA ILE A 165 2.24 -13.80 -2.75
C ILE A 165 1.09 -13.89 -3.77
N VAL A 166 0.57 -12.75 -4.24
CA VAL A 166 -0.62 -12.65 -5.10
C VAL A 166 -0.31 -12.85 -6.58
N ASN A 167 0.83 -12.37 -7.07
CA ASN A 167 1.09 -12.26 -8.50
C ASN A 167 2.29 -13.09 -9.01
N GLN A 168 1.91 -14.24 -9.60
CA GLN A 168 2.39 -14.66 -10.94
C GLN A 168 1.73 -13.83 -12.08
N LEU A 169 1.03 -12.71 -11.80
CA LEU A 169 0.28 -11.92 -12.79
C LEU A 169 0.44 -10.40 -12.62
N LEU A 170 1.63 -9.92 -12.22
CA LEU A 170 1.99 -8.57 -12.65
C LEU A 170 2.36 -8.70 -14.12
N PRO A 171 1.77 -7.88 -15.03
CA PRO A 171 2.39 -7.74 -16.32
C PRO A 171 3.78 -7.15 -16.03
N THR A 172 4.84 -7.78 -16.55
CA THR A 172 6.27 -7.50 -16.24
C THR A 172 6.53 -6.01 -16.10
N PHE A 173 7.43 -5.58 -15.21
CA PHE A 173 7.79 -4.16 -14.95
C PHE A 173 7.80 -3.24 -16.20
N LYS A 174 8.15 -3.78 -17.37
CA LYS A 174 8.00 -3.15 -18.70
C LYS A 174 6.60 -2.63 -19.05
N SER A 175 5.51 -3.37 -18.82
CA SER A 175 4.14 -2.93 -19.14
C SER A 175 3.63 -1.86 -18.18
N ALA A 176 4.03 -1.91 -16.90
CA ALA A 176 3.75 -0.85 -15.95
C ALA A 176 4.49 0.44 -16.34
N PHE A 177 5.75 0.32 -16.78
CA PHE A 177 6.54 1.44 -17.29
C PHE A 177 5.96 2.03 -18.60
N ILE A 178 5.47 1.18 -19.52
CA ILE A 178 4.79 1.62 -20.75
C ILE A 178 3.48 2.35 -20.44
N GLY A 179 2.71 1.88 -19.45
CA GLY A 179 1.50 2.59 -19.01
C GLY A 179 1.80 3.97 -18.43
N LEU A 180 2.89 4.08 -17.65
CA LEU A 180 3.37 5.35 -17.11
C LEU A 180 3.91 6.29 -18.20
N SER A 181 4.61 5.78 -19.23
CA SER A 181 5.10 6.61 -20.34
C SER A 181 3.96 7.15 -21.21
N VAL A 182 2.90 6.37 -21.45
CA VAL A 182 1.69 6.84 -22.16
C VAL A 182 0.98 7.95 -21.37
N LEU A 183 0.90 7.83 -20.04
CA LEU A 183 0.36 8.89 -19.18
C LEU A 183 1.25 10.15 -19.20
N SER A 184 2.57 9.99 -19.22
CA SER A 184 3.53 11.10 -19.35
C SER A 184 3.35 11.85 -20.68
N GLU A 185 3.07 11.15 -21.78
CA GLU A 185 2.86 11.77 -23.10
C GLU A 185 1.54 12.56 -23.16
N SER A 186 0.52 12.13 -22.40
CA SER A 186 -0.79 12.81 -22.33
C SER A 186 -0.77 14.16 -21.59
N ILE A 187 0.32 14.46 -20.86
CA ILE A 187 0.50 15.71 -20.10
C ILE A 187 1.30 16.76 -20.88
N THR A 188 1.89 16.40 -22.03
CA THR A 188 2.57 17.39 -22.89
C THR A 188 1.52 18.32 -23.51
N PRO A 189 1.48 19.63 -23.17
CA PRO A 189 0.60 20.54 -23.87
C PRO A 189 1.11 20.63 -25.31
N LEU A 190 0.21 20.52 -26.29
CA LEU A 190 0.49 20.81 -27.70
C LEU A 190 0.95 22.27 -27.84
N ARG A 191 2.24 22.54 -27.62
CA ARG A 191 2.88 23.80 -27.96
C ARG A 191 3.37 23.71 -29.39
N SER A 192 2.47 23.89 -30.36
CA SER A 192 2.86 24.33 -31.70
C SER A 192 1.65 24.79 -32.52
N SER A 193 1.48 26.12 -32.62
CA SER A 193 1.11 26.89 -33.82
C SER A 193 0.26 28.15 -33.48
N GLN A 194 0.91 29.15 -32.88
CA GLN A 194 0.49 30.54 -33.03
C GLN A 194 1.73 31.39 -33.35
N TYR A 195 2.25 31.17 -34.55
CA TYR A 195 3.09 32.12 -35.27
C TYR A 195 2.86 31.90 -36.75
N TYR A 196 1.76 32.46 -37.26
CA TYR A 196 1.60 33.07 -38.59
C TYR A 196 0.34 33.95 -38.53
#